data_AF-A0A527G349-F1
#
_entry.id   AF-A0A527G349-F1
#
_cell.length_a   1.000
_cell.length_b   1.000
_cell.length_c   1.000
_cell.angle_alpha   90.00
_cell.angle_beta   90.00
_cell.angle_gamma   90.00
#
_symmetry.space_group_name_H-M   'P 1'
#
loop_
_entity.id
_entity.type
_entity.pdbx_description
1 polymer ?
#
loop_
_entity_poly.entity_id
_entity_poly.type
_entity_poly.pdbx_seq_one_letter_code
_entity_poly.pdbx_strand_id
1 'polypeptide(L)'
;VLNNRISEYIFNHLNRMGIPTHFIRRLNMREQLIKEVEIIPLEVVVRNVAAGSLSKRLGIEEGTVLPRSIIEFYYKADALDDPMVSEEHITAFGWASPQEIDDVMALAIRVNDFLS
;
A
#
# COMPACT_ATOMS: atom_id res chain seq x y z
N VAL A 1 -12.52 15.31 7.15
CA VAL A 1 -13.32 14.69 8.23
C VAL A 1 -13.64 13.23 7.91
N LEU A 2 -14.23 12.91 6.75
CA LEU A 2 -14.57 11.53 6.38
C LEU A 2 -13.37 10.59 6.32
N ASN A 3 -12.28 10.98 5.64
CA ASN A 3 -11.08 10.13 5.50
C ASN A 3 -10.50 9.68 6.84
N ASN A 4 -10.50 10.55 7.85
CA ASN A 4 -10.03 10.21 9.20
C ASN A 4 -10.90 9.09 9.81
N ARG A 5 -12.22 9.19 9.69
CA ARG A 5 -13.15 8.19 10.24
C ARG A 5 -13.10 6.87 9.47
N ILE A 6 -12.94 6.92 8.14
CA ILE A 6 -12.77 5.73 7.31
C ILE A 6 -11.44 5.04 7.62
N SER A 7 -10.35 5.80 7.68
CA SER A 7 -9.01 5.32 8.07
C SER A 7 -9.03 4.66 9.45
N GLU A 8 -9.61 5.32 10.46
CA GLU A 8 -9.79 4.76 11.81
C GLU A 8 -10.56 3.43 11.77
N TYR A 9 -11.66 3.37 11.01
CA TYR A 9 -12.45 2.16 10.88
C TYR A 9 -11.60 1.02 10.31
N ILE A 10 -10.91 1.25 9.19
CA ILE A 10 -10.07 0.26 8.53
C ILE A 10 -8.94 -0.21 9.45
N PHE A 11 -8.16 0.71 10.02
CA PHE A 11 -7.03 0.36 10.87
C PHE A 11 -7.42 -0.40 12.14
N ASN A 12 -8.56 -0.05 12.76
CA ASN A 12 -9.07 -0.82 13.90
C ASN A 12 -9.38 -2.27 13.53
N HIS A 13 -9.90 -2.53 12.33
CA HIS A 13 -10.17 -3.90 11.88
C HIS A 13 -8.89 -4.66 11.56
N LEU A 14 -7.94 -4.01 10.88
CA LEU A 14 -6.62 -4.60 10.62
C LEU A 14 -5.93 -5.01 11.94
N ASN A 15 -5.92 -4.11 12.94
CA ASN A 15 -5.35 -4.39 14.26
C ASN A 15 -6.02 -5.59 14.95
N ARG A 16 -7.36 -5.73 14.84
CA ARG A 16 -8.10 -6.86 15.44
C ARG A 16 -7.71 -8.23 14.87
N MET A 17 -7.23 -8.27 13.63
CA MET A 17 -6.75 -9.50 12.99
C MET A 17 -5.25 -9.74 13.20
N GLY A 18 -4.59 -8.91 14.01
CA GLY A 18 -3.16 -9.01 14.25
C GLY A 18 -2.29 -8.52 13.07
N ILE A 19 -2.84 -7.71 12.16
CA ILE A 19 -2.01 -6.98 11.19
C ILE A 19 -1.48 -5.74 11.92
N PRO A 20 -0.15 -5.59 12.06
CA PRO A 20 0.43 -4.45 12.76
C PRO A 20 0.23 -3.17 11.95
N THR A 21 -0.25 -2.11 12.62
CA THR A 21 -0.41 -0.79 12.00
C THR A 21 0.18 0.28 12.91
N HIS A 22 0.42 1.47 12.35
CA HIS A 22 0.83 2.63 13.16
C HIS A 22 -0.32 3.22 14.00
N PHE A 23 -1.58 2.84 13.73
CA PHE A 23 -2.72 3.54 14.30
C PHE A 23 -2.93 3.16 15.77
N ILE A 24 -3.05 4.18 16.64
CA ILE A 24 -3.34 4.00 18.07
C ILE A 24 -4.80 4.35 18.36
N ARG A 25 -5.19 5.61 18.10
CA ARG A 25 -6.57 6.09 18.30
C ARG A 25 -6.81 7.42 17.59
N ARG A 26 -8.08 7.73 17.30
CA ARG A 26 -8.46 9.07 16.83
C ARG A 26 -8.48 10.08 17.98
N LEU A 27 -8.07 11.32 17.70
CA LEU A 27 -8.10 12.42 18.67
C LEU A 27 -9.34 13.31 18.49
N ASN A 28 -9.67 13.64 17.24
CA ASN A 28 -10.83 14.46 16.88
C ASN A 28 -11.27 14.18 15.43
N MET A 29 -12.08 15.05 14.84
CA MET A 29 -12.61 14.90 13.48
C MET A 29 -11.54 14.92 12.35
N ARG A 30 -10.31 15.39 12.61
CA ARG A 30 -9.26 15.55 11.59
C ARG A 30 -7.90 14.96 11.99
N GLU A 31 -7.70 14.59 13.26
CA GLU A 31 -6.41 14.12 13.77
C GLU A 31 -6.48 12.69 14.34
N GLN A 32 -5.37 11.96 14.18
CA GLN A 32 -5.15 10.62 14.72
C GLN A 32 -3.82 10.59 15.47
N LEU A 33 -3.79 9.85 16.58
CA LEU A 33 -2.56 9.48 17.27
C LEU A 33 -2.05 8.18 16.65
N ILE A 34 -0.79 8.20 16.22
CA ILE A 34 -0.10 7.08 15.58
C ILE A 34 1.23 6.80 16.28
N LYS A 35 1.79 5.62 16.06
CA LYS A 35 3.18 5.29 16.35
C LYS A 35 4.06 6.01 15.32
N GLU A 36 5.12 6.64 15.80
CA GLU A 36 6.19 7.12 14.93
C GLU A 36 6.88 5.92 14.27
N VAL A 37 7.14 6.04 12.96
CA VAL A 37 7.75 5.00 12.14
C VAL A 37 8.72 5.63 11.16
N GLU A 38 9.74 4.88 10.78
CA GLU A 38 10.55 5.18 9.61
C GLU A 38 9.79 4.71 8.36
N ILE A 39 9.57 5.62 7.41
CA ILE A 39 8.83 5.31 6.19
C ILE A 39 9.81 4.81 5.13
N ILE A 40 9.60 3.57 4.67
CA ILE A 40 10.21 3.08 3.44
C ILE A 40 9.69 3.94 2.29
N PRO A 41 10.55 4.53 1.43
CA PRO A 41 10.15 5.49 0.40
C PRO A 41 9.50 4.83 -0.82
N LEU A 42 8.53 3.95 -0.57
CA LEU A 42 7.81 3.17 -1.57
C LEU A 42 6.31 3.27 -1.35
N GLU A 43 5.57 3.37 -2.45
CA GLU A 43 4.15 3.10 -2.47
C GLU A 43 3.91 1.66 -2.94
N VAL A 44 3.10 0.93 -2.20
CA VAL A 44 2.74 -0.46 -2.48
C VAL A 44 1.31 -0.47 -3.01
N VAL A 45 1.15 -0.80 -4.28
CA VAL A 45 -0.15 -0.79 -4.96
C VAL A 45 -0.59 -2.21 -5.24
N VAL A 46 -1.73 -2.61 -4.66
CA VAL A 46 -2.37 -3.90 -4.93
C VAL A 46 -3.53 -3.71 -5.89
N ARG A 47 -3.63 -4.58 -6.91
CA ARG A 47 -4.67 -4.53 -7.93
C ARG A 47 -5.37 -5.86 -8.08
N ASN A 48 -6.69 -5.86 -7.91
CA ASN A 48 -7.57 -7.00 -8.22
C ASN A 48 -8.27 -6.84 -9.57
N VAL A 49 -8.43 -5.59 -10.03
CA VAL A 49 -9.09 -5.21 -11.28
C VAL A 49 -8.19 -4.22 -12.01
N ALA A 50 -8.09 -4.34 -13.32
CA ALA A 50 -7.35 -3.40 -14.16
C ALA A 50 -8.03 -2.03 -14.16
N ALA A 51 -7.31 -1.01 -13.71
CA ALA A 51 -7.77 0.38 -13.71
C ALA A 51 -6.59 1.35 -13.71
N GLY A 52 -6.86 2.61 -14.01
CA GLY A 52 -5.88 3.70 -13.89
C GLY A 52 -4.60 3.49 -14.71
N SER A 53 -3.43 3.66 -14.07
CA SER A 53 -2.13 3.58 -14.74
C SER A 53 -1.83 2.19 -15.34
N LEU A 54 -2.34 1.10 -14.75
CA LEU A 54 -2.17 -0.24 -15.29
C LEU A 54 -2.86 -0.40 -16.65
N SER A 55 -4.14 -0.02 -16.72
CA SER A 55 -4.95 -0.09 -17.95
C SER A 55 -4.33 0.73 -19.07
N LYS A 56 -3.90 1.96 -18.78
CA LYS A 56 -3.24 2.84 -19.76
C LYS A 56 -1.89 2.29 -20.23
N ARG A 57 -1.07 1.77 -19.31
CA ARG A 57 0.30 1.30 -19.61
C ARG A 57 0.31 0.01 -20.42
N LEU A 58 -0.63 -0.91 -20.15
CA LEU A 58 -0.66 -2.22 -20.80
C LEU A 58 -1.75 -2.36 -21.86
N GLY A 59 -2.56 -1.33 -22.09
CA GLY A 59 -3.67 -1.39 -23.05
C GLY A 59 -4.79 -2.36 -22.65
N ILE A 60 -4.95 -2.59 -21.35
CA ILE A 60 -5.99 -3.49 -20.80
C ILE A 60 -7.24 -2.66 -20.53
N GLU A 61 -8.41 -3.18 -20.92
CA GLU A 61 -9.70 -2.54 -20.67
C GLU A 61 -9.92 -2.33 -19.16
N GLU A 62 -10.31 -1.11 -18.79
CA GLU A 62 -10.61 -0.77 -17.40
C GLU A 62 -11.84 -1.54 -16.91
N GLY A 63 -11.77 -2.09 -15.70
CA GLY A 63 -12.78 -3.01 -15.17
C GLY A 63 -12.47 -4.50 -15.42
N THR A 64 -11.42 -4.83 -16.17
CA THR A 64 -11.00 -6.24 -16.37
C THR A 64 -10.57 -6.86 -15.04
N VAL A 65 -11.28 -7.91 -14.60
CA VAL A 65 -10.89 -8.68 -13.40
C VAL A 65 -9.59 -9.43 -13.69
N LEU A 66 -8.60 -9.26 -12.80
CA LEU A 66 -7.30 -9.91 -12.95
C LEU A 66 -7.38 -11.36 -12.43
N PRO A 67 -6.71 -12.32 -13.08
CA PRO A 67 -6.73 -13.72 -12.65
C PRO A 67 -6.01 -13.94 -11.31
N ARG A 68 -5.13 -13.01 -10.92
CA ARG A 68 -4.46 -12.95 -9.63
C ARG A 68 -4.25 -11.48 -9.24
N SER A 69 -4.18 -11.20 -7.94
CA SER A 69 -3.79 -9.88 -7.46
C SER A 69 -2.36 -9.56 -7.91
N ILE A 70 -2.16 -8.32 -8.36
CA ILE A 70 -0.85 -7.80 -8.75
C ILE A 70 -0.40 -6.82 -7.69
N ILE A 71 0.86 -6.93 -7.27
CA ILE A 71 1.52 -5.95 -6.40
C ILE A 71 2.53 -5.20 -7.26
N GLU A 72 2.51 -3.88 -7.16
CA GLU A 72 3.43 -2.97 -7.84
C GLU A 72 4.07 -2.04 -6.83
N PHE A 73 5.34 -1.71 -7.06
CA PHE A 73 6.08 -0.75 -6.26
C PHE A 73 6.32 0.53 -7.05
N TYR A 74 6.13 1.66 -6.39
CA TYR A 74 6.42 2.98 -6.94
C TYR A 74 7.33 3.73 -5.97
N TYR A 75 8.37 4.35 -6.49
CA TYR A 75 9.28 5.15 -5.68
C TYR A 75 8.60 6.46 -5.30
N LYS A 76 8.47 6.74 -4.00
CA LYS A 76 7.76 7.91 -3.51
C LYS A 76 8.60 9.18 -3.69
N ALA A 77 8.37 9.87 -4.80
CA ALA A 77 9.07 11.09 -5.17
C ALA A 77 8.20 11.93 -6.12
N ASP A 78 7.44 12.88 -5.55
CA ASP A 78 6.55 13.79 -6.28
C ASP A 78 7.25 14.50 -7.47
N ALA A 79 8.54 14.83 -7.32
CA ALA A 79 9.33 15.48 -8.38
C ALA A 79 9.57 14.60 -9.62
N LEU A 80 9.39 13.28 -9.48
CA LEU A 80 9.57 12.28 -10.53
C LEU A 80 8.25 11.63 -10.96
N ASP A 81 7.11 12.13 -10.46
CA ASP A 81 5.77 11.56 -10.71
C ASP A 81 5.66 10.08 -10.28
N ASP A 82 6.25 9.77 -9.11
CA ASP A 82 6.23 8.46 -8.45
C ASP A 82 6.50 7.28 -9.41
N PRO A 83 7.73 7.13 -9.93
CA PRO A 83 8.01 6.16 -10.98
C PRO A 83 7.87 4.73 -10.48
N MET A 84 7.38 3.83 -11.35
CA MET A 84 7.33 2.40 -11.05
C MET A 84 8.76 1.84 -10.94
N VAL A 85 9.01 1.02 -9.92
CA VAL A 85 10.30 0.39 -9.65
C VAL A 85 10.17 -1.12 -9.48
N SER A 86 11.24 -1.86 -9.76
CA SER A 86 11.32 -3.29 -9.48
C SER A 86 11.98 -3.55 -8.13
N GLU A 87 11.92 -4.80 -7.66
CA GLU A 87 12.60 -5.23 -6.43
C GLU A 87 14.13 -5.07 -6.53
N GLU A 88 14.69 -5.21 -7.73
CA GLU A 88 16.11 -4.96 -7.98
C GLU A 88 16.47 -3.49 -7.79
N HIS A 89 15.62 -2.55 -8.19
CA HIS A 89 15.84 -1.14 -7.87
C HIS A 89 15.81 -0.93 -6.36
N ILE A 90 14.80 -1.47 -5.67
CA ILE A 90 14.62 -1.30 -4.21
C ILE A 90 15.84 -1.79 -3.45
N THR A 91 16.31 -3.00 -3.77
CA THR A 91 17.45 -3.63 -3.12
C THR A 91 18.77 -2.97 -3.51
N ALA A 92 18.96 -2.62 -4.79
CA ALA A 92 20.20 -1.97 -5.26
C ALA A 92 20.41 -0.57 -4.67
N PHE A 93 19.32 0.19 -4.46
CA PHE A 93 19.38 1.52 -3.83
C PHE A 93 19.28 1.47 -2.30
N GLY A 94 19.10 0.28 -1.71
CA GLY A 94 19.03 0.10 -0.26
C GLY A 94 17.81 0.74 0.39
N TRP A 95 16.69 0.87 -0.33
CA TRP A 95 15.45 1.41 0.24
C TRP A 95 14.73 0.40 1.14
N ALA A 96 14.89 -0.89 0.85
CA ALA A 96 14.47 -2.00 1.69
C ALA A 96 15.35 -3.22 1.40
N SER A 97 15.54 -4.04 2.41
CA SER A 97 16.17 -5.35 2.29
C SER A 97 15.21 -6.36 1.64
N PRO A 98 15.72 -7.46 1.05
CA PRO A 98 14.88 -8.53 0.51
C PRO A 98 13.85 -9.06 1.53
N GLN A 99 14.24 -9.19 2.80
CA GLN A 99 13.35 -9.65 3.86
C GLN A 99 12.20 -8.66 4.13
N GLU A 100 12.48 -7.36 4.12
CA GLU A 100 11.44 -6.33 4.28
C GLU A 100 10.48 -6.31 3.09
N ILE A 101 10.97 -6.56 1.87
CA ILE A 101 10.12 -6.69 0.67
C ILE A 101 9.18 -7.90 0.83
N ASP A 102 9.71 -9.06 1.24
CA ASP A 102 8.91 -10.26 1.48
C ASP A 102 7.82 -10.00 2.55
N ASP A 103 8.18 -9.35 3.66
CA ASP A 103 7.25 -9.00 4.73
C ASP A 103 6.17 -8.02 4.26
N VAL A 104 6.55 -6.99 3.48
CA VAL A 104 5.62 -6.02 2.88
C VAL A 104 4.66 -6.71 1.92
N MET A 105 5.14 -7.61 1.06
CA MET A 105 4.29 -8.36 0.14
C MET A 105 3.30 -9.26 0.88
N ALA A 106 3.78 -9.98 1.90
CA ALA A 106 2.92 -10.83 2.72
C ALA A 106 1.82 -10.02 3.43
N LEU A 107 2.17 -8.85 3.98
CA LEU A 107 1.21 -7.94 4.59
C LEU A 107 0.24 -7.36 3.57
N ALA A 108 0.71 -6.96 2.40
CA ALA A 108 -0.12 -6.38 1.33
C ALA A 108 -1.21 -7.37 0.86
N ILE A 109 -0.86 -8.64 0.67
CA ILE A 109 -1.82 -9.69 0.32
C ILE A 109 -2.85 -9.87 1.44
N ARG A 110 -2.41 -9.96 2.70
CA ARG A 110 -3.33 -10.12 3.85
C ARG A 110 -4.27 -8.93 4.02
N VAL A 111 -3.79 -7.71 3.79
CA VAL A 111 -4.61 -6.50 3.81
C VAL A 111 -5.61 -6.53 2.66
N ASN A 112 -5.17 -6.92 1.46
CA ASN A 112 -6.04 -7.04 0.29
C ASN A 112 -7.17 -8.04 0.50
N ASP A 113 -6.86 -9.24 0.99
CA ASP A 113 -7.84 -10.30 1.24
C ASP A 113 -8.91 -9.87 2.24
N PHE A 114 -8.57 -8.97 3.18
CA PHE A 114 -9.52 -8.45 4.14
C PHE A 114 -10.41 -7.33 3.59
N LEU A 115 -9.86 -6.48 2.73
CA LEU A 115 -10.56 -5.29 2.23
C LEU A 115 -11.38 -5.54 0.96
N SER A 116 -11.17 -6.68 0.29
CA SER A 116 -11.82 -7.05 -0.97
C SER A 116 -13.25 -7.56 -0.80
#